data_AF-A0A1Y4N5R0-F1
#
_entry.id   AF-A0A1Y4N5R0-F1
#
_cell.length_a   1.000
_cell.length_b   1.000
_cell.length_c   1.000
_cell.angle_alpha   90.00
_cell.angle_beta   90.00
_cell.angle_gamma   90.00
#
_symmetry.space_group_name_H-M   'P 1'
#
loop_
_entity.id
_entity.type
_entity.pdbx_description
1 polymer ?
#
loop_
_entity_poly.entity_id
_entity_poly.type
_entity_poly.pdbx_seq_one_letter_code
_entity_poly.pdbx_strand_id
1 'polypeptide(L)'
;MKKCPYCKKNIPDSAKVCPYCGNRLEKGYQPMKRTNSFPNYIYTILALILIFSPVLTTFMFGSLLGEDMATASGNGTTPESAITVGPLGEVDASSEIIEYYFGSLKDFSDLVKNSDPYVEKIENIEADLKTIASKYGDVDFDKDYNFYVTDQNNIYSDINYDLSINENESIKIALSYDLSGETNSINVEYNASGFENFEAMKINDQSCQFAKEIVTLFNGEQEFKCYNQTAEKFNALETDFNNQTLTLGNYGLGVNDNQDETEVAMRILGAEKDYRFRLTYQTEIDLEKLV
;
A
#
# COMPACT_ATOMS: atom_id res chain seq x y z
N MET A 1 33.68 -29.57 8.07
CA MET A 1 32.25 -29.90 7.93
C MET A 1 32.02 -31.27 8.53
N LYS A 2 30.90 -31.48 9.23
CA LYS A 2 30.54 -32.74 9.90
C LYS A 2 29.21 -33.26 9.36
N LYS A 3 28.92 -34.55 9.53
CA LYS A 3 27.59 -35.11 9.20
C LYS A 3 26.68 -35.07 10.41
N CYS A 4 25.42 -34.67 10.19
CA CYS A 4 24.39 -34.78 11.21
C CYS A 4 24.19 -36.26 11.59
N PRO A 5 24.30 -36.66 12.87
CA PRO A 5 24.16 -38.07 13.27
C PRO A 5 22.73 -38.60 13.07
N TYR A 6 21.73 -37.72 12.98
CA TYR A 6 20.32 -38.06 12.82
C TYR A 6 19.88 -38.18 11.36
N CYS A 7 20.11 -37.15 10.53
CA CYS A 7 19.67 -37.14 9.12
C CYS A 7 20.79 -37.36 8.09
N LYS A 8 22.04 -37.57 8.54
CA LYS A 8 23.23 -37.88 7.74
C LYS A 8 23.65 -36.83 6.69
N LYS A 9 22.95 -35.69 6.57
CA LYS A 9 23.35 -34.55 5.73
C LYS A 9 24.61 -33.85 6.28
N ASN A 10 25.42 -33.29 5.39
CA ASN A 10 26.60 -32.50 5.74
C ASN A 10 26.15 -31.16 6.33
N ILE A 11 26.81 -30.72 7.40
CA ILE A 11 26.51 -29.49 8.13
C ILE A 11 27.82 -28.79 8.57
N PRO A 12 27.78 -27.48 8.87
CA PRO A 12 28.93 -26.77 9.42
C PRO A 12 29.42 -27.39 10.75
N ASP A 13 30.72 -27.35 11.01
CA ASP A 13 31.29 -27.92 12.25
C ASP A 13 30.80 -27.18 13.51
N SER A 14 30.55 -25.88 13.36
CA SER A 14 30.01 -24.97 14.38
C SER A 14 28.51 -25.15 14.66
N ALA A 15 27.79 -25.96 13.87
CA ALA A 15 26.36 -26.14 14.04
C ALA A 15 26.03 -26.86 15.38
N LYS A 16 25.25 -26.18 16.23
CA LYS A 16 24.72 -26.70 17.51
C LYS A 16 23.36 -27.38 17.37
N VAL A 17 22.63 -27.06 16.29
CA VAL A 17 21.37 -27.68 15.87
C VAL A 17 21.45 -27.96 14.37
N CYS A 18 20.92 -29.08 13.92
CA CYS A 18 20.88 -29.41 12.50
C CYS A 18 19.85 -28.54 11.76
N PRO A 19 20.23 -27.76 10.73
CA PRO A 19 19.28 -26.92 9.99
C PRO A 19 18.28 -27.73 9.18
N TYR A 20 18.60 -28.97 8.82
CA TYR A 20 17.73 -29.81 7.98
C TYR A 20 16.71 -30.64 8.76
N CYS A 21 16.95 -30.93 10.04
CA CYS A 21 16.05 -31.78 10.82
C CYS A 21 15.76 -31.29 12.23
N GLY A 22 16.29 -30.13 12.63
CA GLY A 22 16.01 -29.50 13.92
C GLY A 22 16.59 -30.20 15.15
N ASN A 23 17.25 -31.36 14.99
CA ASN A 23 17.83 -32.09 16.12
C ASN A 23 19.05 -31.36 16.70
N ARG A 24 19.11 -31.34 18.04
CA ARG A 24 20.22 -30.75 18.80
C ARG A 24 21.45 -31.65 18.68
N LEU A 25 22.59 -31.03 18.40
CA LEU A 25 23.86 -31.74 18.18
C LEU A 25 24.79 -31.62 19.39
N GLU A 26 24.54 -30.66 20.27
CA GLU A 26 25.33 -30.39 21.47
C GLU A 26 24.48 -30.65 22.74
N LYS A 27 25.01 -31.47 23.64
CA LYS A 27 24.31 -31.93 24.84
C LYS A 27 24.23 -30.80 25.85
N GLY A 28 23.02 -30.36 26.19
CA GLY A 28 22.79 -29.23 27.10
C GLY A 28 22.53 -27.89 26.40
N TYR A 29 22.64 -27.82 25.06
CA TYR A 29 22.19 -26.65 24.30
C TYR A 29 20.66 -26.51 24.40
N GLN A 30 20.20 -25.47 25.09
CA GLN A 30 18.82 -25.02 25.05
C GLN A 30 18.74 -23.95 23.94
N PRO A 31 18.09 -24.21 22.79
CA PRO A 31 17.77 -23.12 21.87
C PRO A 31 16.98 -22.09 22.67
N MET A 32 17.29 -20.81 22.49
CA MET A 32 16.43 -19.75 23.03
C MET A 32 15.00 -20.12 22.63
N LYS A 33 14.12 -20.30 23.61
CA LYS A 33 12.69 -20.45 23.31
C LYS A 33 12.34 -19.23 22.47
N ARG A 34 12.02 -19.43 21.19
CA ARG A 34 11.17 -18.48 20.48
C ARG A 34 9.88 -18.45 21.30
N THR A 35 9.77 -17.48 22.18
CA THR A 35 8.49 -17.10 22.75
C THR A 35 7.69 -16.56 21.59
N ASN A 36 6.90 -17.44 20.97
CA ASN A 36 5.73 -17.05 20.22
C ASN A 36 4.77 -16.40 21.23
N SER A 37 5.02 -15.14 21.49
CA SER A 37 4.12 -14.19 22.11
C SER A 37 4.75 -12.84 21.77
N PHE A 38 4.56 -12.43 20.52
CA PHE A 38 4.68 -11.02 20.20
C PHE A 38 3.52 -10.35 20.94
N PRO A 39 3.78 -9.45 21.90
CA PRO A 39 2.71 -8.72 22.58
C PRO A 39 1.90 -7.96 21.53
N ASN A 40 0.56 -7.95 21.68
CA ASN A 40 -0.39 -7.38 20.69
C ASN A 40 0.00 -5.98 20.19
N TYR A 41 0.72 -5.19 20.99
CA TYR A 41 1.24 -3.88 20.60
C TYR A 41 2.19 -3.92 19.39
N ILE A 42 2.90 -5.01 19.13
CA ILE A 42 3.80 -5.12 17.97
C ILE A 42 3.01 -5.32 16.66
N TYR A 43 1.88 -6.04 16.69
CA TYR A 43 0.96 -6.08 15.55
C TYR A 43 0.25 -4.75 15.36
N THR A 44 -0.06 -4.03 16.44
CA THR A 44 -0.59 -2.66 16.35
C THR A 44 0.47 -1.71 15.81
N ILE A 45 1.74 -1.81 16.22
CA ILE A 45 2.84 -0.99 15.69
C ILE A 45 3.18 -1.36 14.24
N LEU A 46 3.14 -2.63 13.85
CA LEU A 46 3.32 -3.06 12.46
C LEU A 46 2.16 -2.63 11.56
N ALA A 47 0.91 -2.73 12.04
CA ALA A 47 -0.24 -2.17 11.35
C ALA A 47 -0.14 -0.63 11.26
N LEU A 48 0.28 0.05 12.33
CA LEU A 48 0.53 1.49 12.33
C LEU A 48 1.64 1.85 11.33
N ILE A 49 2.73 1.08 11.26
CA ILE A 49 3.86 1.30 10.34
C ILE A 49 3.43 1.08 8.88
N LEU A 50 2.63 0.06 8.59
CA LEU A 50 2.02 -0.17 7.27
C LEU A 50 1.01 0.93 6.85
N ILE A 51 0.36 1.57 7.82
CA ILE A 51 -0.55 2.71 7.62
C ILE A 51 0.20 4.07 7.56
N PHE A 52 1.45 4.16 8.03
CA PHE A 52 2.20 5.42 8.19
C PHE A 52 3.26 5.72 7.14
N SER A 53 3.44 4.89 6.12
CA SER A 53 4.39 5.20 5.05
C SER A 53 3.84 4.80 3.70
N PRO A 54 3.64 5.77 2.78
CA PRO A 54 3.49 5.49 1.35
C PRO A 54 4.67 4.68 0.79
N VAL A 55 5.79 4.60 1.51
CA VAL A 55 7.02 3.87 1.14
C VAL A 55 7.05 2.43 1.68
N LEU A 56 6.03 1.94 2.38
CA LEU A 56 6.03 0.55 2.92
C LEU A 56 5.20 -0.44 2.12
N THR A 57 4.31 0.02 1.24
CA THR A 57 3.66 -0.85 0.25
C THR A 57 4.69 -1.45 -0.72
N THR A 58 5.70 -0.69 -1.12
CA THR A 58 6.86 -1.19 -1.90
C THR A 58 7.65 -2.30 -1.16
N PHE A 59 7.68 -2.30 0.18
CA PHE A 59 8.33 -3.36 0.95
C PHE A 59 7.47 -4.62 1.14
N MET A 60 6.15 -4.53 1.01
CA MET A 60 5.27 -5.70 1.11
C MET A 60 5.41 -6.61 -0.11
N PHE A 61 5.59 -6.05 -1.32
CA PHE A 61 5.90 -6.81 -2.53
C PHE A 61 7.29 -7.48 -2.48
N GLY A 62 8.28 -6.85 -1.85
CA GLY A 62 9.58 -7.46 -1.60
C GLY A 62 9.56 -8.65 -0.63
N SER A 63 8.43 -8.92 0.05
CA SER A 63 8.24 -10.10 0.90
C SER A 63 7.41 -11.21 0.25
N LEU A 64 6.60 -10.87 -0.76
CA LEU A 64 5.86 -11.82 -1.60
C LEU A 64 6.81 -12.51 -2.61
N LEU A 65 7.77 -11.75 -3.13
CA LEU A 65 8.94 -12.24 -3.87
C LEU A 65 9.99 -12.67 -2.83
N GLY A 66 10.10 -13.98 -2.57
CA GLY A 66 10.83 -14.54 -1.41
C GLY A 66 12.21 -13.95 -1.08
N GLU A 67 12.63 -14.13 0.19
CA GLU A 67 13.83 -13.62 0.88
C GLU A 67 15.21 -13.79 0.17
N ASP A 68 15.27 -14.35 -1.04
CA ASP A 68 16.49 -14.44 -1.86
C ASP A 68 16.69 -13.25 -2.83
N MET A 69 15.72 -12.32 -2.95
CA MET A 69 15.80 -11.19 -3.90
C MET A 69 16.37 -9.88 -3.30
N ALA A 70 16.63 -9.82 -1.99
CA ALA A 70 17.23 -8.66 -1.32
C ALA A 70 18.73 -8.42 -1.65
N THR A 71 19.22 -9.00 -2.74
CA THR A 71 20.54 -8.77 -3.32
C THR A 71 20.50 -8.37 -4.80
N ALA A 72 19.45 -7.70 -5.27
CA ALA A 72 19.58 -6.86 -6.47
C ALA A 72 20.22 -5.50 -6.08
N SER A 73 21.48 -5.56 -5.64
CA SER A 73 22.31 -4.36 -5.57
C SER A 73 22.70 -3.95 -6.98
N GLY A 74 22.25 -2.77 -7.40
CA GLY A 74 23.03 -1.89 -8.26
C GLY A 74 22.83 -2.07 -9.77
N ASN A 75 22.37 -0.98 -10.38
CA ASN A 75 22.38 -0.65 -11.80
C ASN A 75 21.40 -1.46 -12.65
N GLY A 76 20.17 -0.95 -12.79
CA GLY A 76 19.32 -1.33 -13.92
C GLY A 76 20.11 -1.10 -15.22
N THR A 77 20.42 -2.19 -15.93
CA THR A 77 21.02 -2.12 -17.26
C THR A 77 19.95 -1.70 -18.25
N THR A 78 20.23 -0.69 -19.07
CA THR A 78 19.36 -0.34 -20.20
C THR A 78 19.20 -1.57 -21.10
N PRO A 79 17.98 -1.96 -21.50
CA PRO A 79 17.78 -3.16 -22.31
C PRO A 79 18.53 -3.03 -23.65
N GLU A 80 19.40 -3.99 -23.99
CA GLU A 80 20.08 -4.00 -25.29
C GLU A 80 19.12 -4.34 -26.46
N SER A 81 17.94 -4.88 -26.13
CA SER A 81 16.84 -5.14 -27.04
C SER A 81 15.52 -4.82 -26.35
N ALA A 82 14.56 -4.27 -27.11
CA ALA A 82 13.29 -3.85 -26.55
C ALA A 82 12.45 -5.03 -26.01
N ILE A 83 12.05 -4.90 -24.74
CA ILE A 83 11.26 -5.85 -23.95
C ILE A 83 9.80 -5.73 -24.37
N THR A 84 9.08 -6.83 -24.52
CA THR A 84 7.67 -6.81 -24.94
C THR A 84 6.83 -7.21 -23.75
N VAL A 85 5.85 -6.40 -23.37
CA VAL A 85 4.95 -6.74 -22.25
C VAL A 85 3.80 -7.61 -22.73
N GLY A 86 3.34 -8.52 -21.87
CA GLY A 86 2.21 -9.41 -22.12
C GLY A 86 0.86 -8.70 -21.92
N PRO A 87 -0.25 -9.22 -22.45
CA PRO A 87 -1.57 -8.67 -22.19
C PRO A 87 -2.09 -9.03 -20.80
N LEU A 88 -3.07 -8.26 -20.29
CA LEU A 88 -3.73 -8.50 -19.01
C LEU A 88 -4.35 -9.92 -18.93
N GLY A 89 -4.09 -10.61 -17.82
CA GLY A 89 -4.62 -11.94 -17.50
C GLY A 89 -3.92 -13.12 -18.18
N GLU A 90 -2.87 -12.89 -18.97
CA GLU A 90 -2.15 -13.96 -19.69
C GLU A 90 -0.76 -14.30 -19.11
N VAL A 91 -0.40 -13.70 -17.96
CA VAL A 91 0.93 -13.84 -17.34
C VAL A 91 0.91 -14.77 -16.12
N ASP A 92 1.93 -15.64 -15.97
CA ASP A 92 2.07 -16.60 -14.86
C ASP A 92 2.99 -16.04 -13.75
N ALA A 93 2.39 -15.49 -12.70
CA ALA A 93 3.10 -14.83 -11.60
C ALA A 93 3.84 -15.77 -10.64
N SER A 94 3.76 -17.10 -10.83
CA SER A 94 4.21 -18.07 -9.81
C SER A 94 5.74 -18.16 -9.63
N SER A 95 6.54 -17.55 -10.51
CA SER A 95 8.02 -17.54 -10.40
C SER A 95 8.71 -16.47 -11.27
N GLU A 96 8.40 -15.20 -11.04
CA GLU A 96 8.98 -14.09 -11.81
C GLU A 96 10.27 -13.53 -11.21
N ILE A 97 11.17 -13.06 -12.08
CA ILE A 97 12.37 -12.31 -11.73
C ILE A 97 12.26 -10.90 -12.31
N ILE A 98 12.45 -9.88 -11.48
CA ILE A 98 12.55 -8.49 -11.94
C ILE A 98 13.82 -8.34 -12.78
N GLU A 99 13.66 -8.00 -14.05
CA GLU A 99 14.78 -7.74 -14.96
C GLU A 99 15.11 -6.25 -15.03
N TYR A 100 14.09 -5.39 -15.02
CA TYR A 100 14.26 -3.95 -15.23
C TYR A 100 13.39 -3.12 -14.29
N TYR A 101 13.89 -1.93 -13.95
CA TYR A 101 13.19 -0.93 -13.16
C TYR A 101 13.17 0.40 -13.91
N PHE A 102 12.00 1.06 -13.91
CA PHE A 102 11.81 2.39 -14.46
C PHE A 102 11.15 3.29 -13.42
N GLY A 103 11.85 4.38 -13.06
CA GLY A 103 11.36 5.41 -12.14
C GLY A 103 10.62 6.55 -12.83
N SER A 104 10.37 6.45 -14.13
CA SER A 104 9.65 7.48 -14.89
C SER A 104 8.79 6.85 -15.98
N LEU A 105 7.60 7.42 -16.20
CA LEU A 105 6.68 6.99 -17.26
C LEU A 105 7.31 7.15 -18.65
N LYS A 106 8.13 8.19 -18.84
CA LYS A 106 8.82 8.45 -20.11
C LYS A 106 9.86 7.38 -20.42
N ASP A 107 10.73 7.03 -19.47
CA ASP A 107 11.77 6.03 -19.71
C ASP A 107 11.17 4.65 -19.91
N PHE A 108 10.09 4.34 -19.17
CA PHE A 108 9.29 3.14 -19.39
C PHE A 108 8.74 3.10 -20.82
N SER A 109 8.06 4.16 -21.26
CA SER A 109 7.48 4.25 -22.61
C SER A 109 8.51 4.16 -23.74
N ASP A 110 9.71 4.74 -23.55
CA ASP A 110 10.74 4.77 -24.59
C ASP A 110 11.45 3.40 -24.75
N LEU A 111 11.51 2.58 -23.69
CA LEU A 111 12.33 1.38 -23.62
C LEU A 111 11.54 0.06 -23.58
N VAL A 112 10.24 0.12 -23.31
CA VAL A 112 9.34 -1.04 -23.25
C VAL A 112 8.41 -1.04 -24.47
N LYS A 113 8.42 -2.11 -25.28
CA LYS A 113 7.50 -2.27 -26.42
C LYS A 113 6.11 -2.64 -25.93
N ASN A 114 5.10 -2.19 -26.68
CA ASN A 114 3.68 -2.36 -26.39
C ASN A 114 3.24 -1.67 -25.08
N SER A 115 4.03 -0.74 -24.54
CA SER A 115 3.65 0.05 -23.36
C SER A 115 2.56 1.08 -23.65
N ASP A 116 2.32 1.45 -24.92
CA ASP A 116 1.44 2.56 -25.32
C ASP A 116 0.05 2.52 -24.65
N PRO A 117 -0.68 1.38 -24.61
CA PRO A 117 -2.01 1.34 -23.99
C PRO A 117 -1.97 1.65 -22.48
N TYR A 118 -0.95 1.16 -21.79
CA TYR A 118 -0.76 1.37 -20.35
C TYR A 118 -0.42 2.83 -20.06
N VAL A 119 0.48 3.41 -20.85
CA VAL A 119 0.88 4.81 -20.74
C VAL A 119 -0.32 5.73 -21.00
N GLU A 120 -1.11 5.47 -22.05
CA GLU A 120 -2.31 6.24 -22.38
C GLU A 120 -3.33 6.22 -21.24
N LYS A 121 -3.56 5.08 -20.59
CA LYS A 121 -4.48 4.99 -19.45
C LYS A 121 -3.99 5.76 -18.23
N ILE A 122 -2.70 5.68 -17.90
CA ILE A 122 -2.11 6.48 -16.82
C ILE A 122 -2.26 7.98 -17.11
N GLU A 123 -1.97 8.42 -18.34
CA GLU A 123 -2.11 9.82 -18.75
C GLU A 123 -3.57 10.30 -18.66
N ASN A 124 -4.54 9.47 -19.05
CA ASN A 124 -5.96 9.78 -18.92
C ASN A 124 -6.40 9.90 -17.46
N ILE A 125 -5.96 8.97 -16.60
CA ILE A 125 -6.21 9.04 -15.15
C ILE A 125 -5.64 10.34 -14.58
N GLU A 126 -4.41 10.73 -14.95
CA GLU A 126 -3.82 11.98 -14.49
C GLU A 126 -4.59 13.22 -14.97
N ALA A 127 -5.11 13.21 -16.20
CA ALA A 127 -5.93 14.29 -16.72
C ALA A 127 -7.26 14.40 -15.94
N ASP A 128 -7.89 13.27 -15.63
CA ASP A 128 -9.12 13.23 -14.84
C ASP A 128 -8.88 13.63 -13.39
N LEU A 129 -7.78 13.17 -12.76
CA LEU A 129 -7.37 13.60 -11.42
C LEU A 129 -7.18 15.11 -11.35
N LYS A 130 -6.49 15.71 -12.32
CA LYS A 130 -6.33 17.18 -12.41
C LYS A 130 -7.68 17.88 -12.59
N THR A 131 -8.57 17.30 -13.38
CA THR A 131 -9.93 17.84 -13.58
C THR A 131 -10.73 17.81 -12.29
N ILE A 132 -10.70 16.70 -11.54
CA ILE A 132 -11.34 16.59 -10.22
C ILE A 132 -10.71 17.59 -9.26
N ALA A 133 -9.39 17.62 -9.13
CA ALA A 133 -8.66 18.49 -8.21
C ALA A 133 -8.98 19.98 -8.44
N SER A 134 -9.12 20.40 -9.71
CA SER A 134 -9.46 21.79 -10.08
C SER A 134 -10.82 22.28 -9.54
N LYS A 135 -11.74 21.37 -9.17
CA LYS A 135 -13.01 21.71 -8.52
C LYS A 135 -12.82 22.19 -7.07
N TYR A 136 -11.70 21.81 -6.43
CA TYR A 136 -11.42 22.02 -5.02
C TYR A 136 -10.40 23.14 -4.77
N GLY A 137 -9.68 23.58 -5.80
CA GLY A 137 -8.79 24.74 -5.73
C GLY A 137 -7.57 24.62 -6.63
N ASP A 138 -6.59 25.46 -6.35
CA ASP A 138 -5.24 25.30 -6.89
C ASP A 138 -4.54 24.19 -6.08
N VAL A 139 -4.36 23.03 -6.69
CA VAL A 139 -3.85 21.82 -6.03
C VAL A 139 -2.47 21.52 -6.58
N ASP A 140 -1.50 21.42 -5.69
CA ASP A 140 -0.17 20.93 -6.05
C ASP A 140 -0.23 19.42 -6.32
N PHE A 141 0.32 18.98 -7.45
CA PHE A 141 0.17 17.63 -7.97
C PHE A 141 1.56 17.01 -8.18
N ASP A 142 1.98 16.24 -7.20
CA ASP A 142 3.21 15.45 -7.25
C ASP A 142 2.91 14.02 -7.66
N LYS A 143 3.82 13.43 -8.43
CA LYS A 143 3.70 12.05 -8.92
C LYS A 143 5.01 11.31 -8.85
N ASP A 144 4.93 10.04 -8.47
CA ASP A 144 6.04 9.11 -8.43
C ASP A 144 5.66 7.80 -9.09
N TYR A 145 6.56 7.23 -9.89
CA TYR A 145 6.34 6.00 -10.62
C TYR A 145 7.41 4.99 -10.34
N ASN A 146 7.01 3.75 -10.17
CA ASN A 146 7.92 2.63 -10.05
C ASN A 146 7.35 1.47 -10.88
N PHE A 147 7.96 1.21 -12.04
CA PHE A 147 7.61 0.08 -12.90
C PHE A 147 8.71 -0.98 -12.83
N TYR A 148 8.31 -2.22 -12.57
CA TYR A 148 9.21 -3.37 -12.54
C TYR A 148 8.78 -4.34 -13.64
N VAL A 149 9.63 -4.53 -14.64
CA VAL A 149 9.37 -5.45 -15.75
C VAL A 149 10.08 -6.77 -15.48
N THR A 150 9.37 -7.87 -15.66
CA THR A 150 9.88 -9.21 -15.35
C THR A 150 10.26 -10.02 -16.58
N ASP A 151 11.01 -11.09 -16.35
CA ASP A 151 11.43 -12.07 -17.36
C ASP A 151 10.28 -12.83 -18.01
N GLN A 152 9.06 -12.72 -17.45
CA GLN A 152 7.83 -13.29 -17.97
C GLN A 152 6.93 -12.27 -18.67
N ASN A 153 7.45 -11.09 -19.01
CA ASN A 153 6.72 -10.00 -19.65
C ASN A 153 5.58 -9.41 -18.78
N ASN A 154 5.62 -9.61 -17.46
CA ASN A 154 4.74 -8.91 -16.52
C ASN A 154 5.27 -7.50 -16.25
N ILE A 155 4.40 -6.67 -15.66
CA ILE A 155 4.76 -5.36 -15.14
C ILE A 155 4.11 -5.19 -13.78
N TYR A 156 4.91 -5.10 -12.73
CA TYR A 156 4.45 -4.59 -11.44
C TYR A 156 4.55 -3.07 -11.46
N SER A 157 3.46 -2.40 -11.19
CA SER A 157 3.34 -0.94 -11.24
C SER A 157 2.94 -0.40 -9.88
N ASP A 158 3.81 0.42 -9.28
CA ASP A 158 3.50 1.23 -8.11
C ASP A 158 3.49 2.70 -8.51
N ILE A 159 2.31 3.32 -8.51
CA ILE A 159 2.11 4.71 -8.94
C ILE A 159 1.52 5.48 -7.77
N ASN A 160 2.19 6.56 -7.39
CA ASN A 160 1.77 7.41 -6.28
C ASN A 160 1.45 8.82 -6.77
N TYR A 161 0.34 9.36 -6.29
CA TYR A 161 -0.02 10.77 -6.47
C TYR A 161 -0.20 11.44 -5.12
N ASP A 162 0.45 12.57 -4.92
CA ASP A 162 0.31 13.43 -3.75
C ASP A 162 -0.35 14.74 -4.20
N LEU A 163 -1.57 14.97 -3.75
CA LEU A 163 -2.39 16.14 -4.07
C LEU A 163 -2.48 17.04 -2.84
N SER A 164 -1.82 18.19 -2.86
CA SER A 164 -1.85 19.15 -1.74
C SER A 164 -2.77 20.32 -2.07
N ILE A 165 -3.87 20.45 -1.32
CA ILE A 165 -4.85 21.52 -1.52
C ILE A 165 -4.39 22.79 -0.80
N ASN A 166 -3.90 22.62 0.41
CA ASN A 166 -3.29 23.67 1.22
C ASN A 166 -2.42 23.03 2.33
N GLU A 167 -1.84 23.85 3.20
CA GLU A 167 -0.97 23.39 4.29
C GLU A 167 -1.64 22.41 5.28
N ASN A 168 -2.98 22.43 5.33
CA ASN A 168 -3.78 21.62 6.24
C ASN A 168 -4.54 20.50 5.55
N GLU A 169 -4.52 20.37 4.23
CA GLU A 169 -5.38 19.43 3.52
C GLU A 169 -4.67 18.81 2.31
N SER A 170 -4.63 17.47 2.28
CA SER A 170 -3.98 16.71 1.21
C SER A 170 -4.67 15.36 0.97
N ILE A 171 -4.51 14.84 -0.24
CA ILE A 171 -4.87 13.48 -0.64
C ILE A 171 -3.63 12.77 -1.13
N LYS A 172 -3.44 11.53 -0.69
CA LYS A 172 -2.46 10.60 -1.23
C LYS A 172 -3.18 9.46 -1.91
N ILE A 173 -2.76 9.11 -3.11
CA ILE A 173 -3.29 7.99 -3.88
C ILE A 173 -2.13 7.05 -4.16
N ALA A 174 -2.22 5.81 -3.71
CA ALA A 174 -1.26 4.76 -4.03
C ALA A 174 -1.98 3.68 -4.83
N LEU A 175 -1.54 3.48 -6.07
CA LEU A 175 -1.99 2.44 -6.97
C LEU A 175 -0.90 1.38 -7.04
N SER A 176 -1.27 0.12 -6.85
CA SER A 176 -0.38 -1.01 -7.05
C SER A 176 -1.09 -2.09 -7.84
N TYR A 177 -0.54 -2.48 -8.99
CA TYR A 177 -1.13 -3.51 -9.84
C TYR A 177 -0.10 -4.26 -10.69
N ASP A 178 -0.49 -5.42 -11.18
CA ASP A 178 0.25 -6.19 -12.17
C ASP A 178 -0.63 -6.68 -13.34
N LEU A 179 -0.01 -7.29 -14.36
CA LEU A 179 -0.71 -7.75 -15.57
C LEU A 179 -1.28 -9.16 -15.45
N SER A 180 -0.93 -9.95 -14.43
CA SER A 180 -1.65 -11.19 -14.13
C SER A 180 -3.05 -10.91 -13.55
N GLY A 181 -3.22 -9.74 -12.92
CA GLY A 181 -4.44 -9.40 -12.20
C GLY A 181 -4.61 -10.14 -10.88
N GLU A 182 -3.57 -10.82 -10.40
CA GLU A 182 -3.56 -11.45 -9.08
C GLU A 182 -3.40 -10.41 -7.96
N THR A 183 -2.75 -9.29 -8.23
CA THR A 183 -2.61 -8.19 -7.27
C THR A 183 -2.97 -6.84 -7.90
N ASN A 184 -3.95 -6.17 -7.29
CA ASN A 184 -4.47 -4.88 -7.73
C ASN A 184 -5.12 -4.18 -6.55
N SER A 185 -4.61 -3.03 -6.17
CA SER A 185 -5.11 -2.28 -5.02
C SER A 185 -4.94 -0.79 -5.21
N ILE A 186 -5.95 -0.06 -4.73
CA ILE A 186 -5.88 1.38 -4.56
C ILE A 186 -6.05 1.71 -3.09
N ASN A 187 -5.20 2.64 -2.63
CA ASN A 187 -5.33 3.28 -1.34
C ASN A 187 -5.46 4.79 -1.56
N VAL A 188 -6.57 5.36 -1.08
CA VAL A 188 -6.81 6.80 -1.04
C VAL A 188 -6.77 7.26 0.42
N GLU A 189 -5.78 8.08 0.75
CA GLU A 189 -5.63 8.68 2.08
C GLU A 189 -5.92 10.18 2.02
N TYR A 190 -7.04 10.60 2.60
CA TYR A 190 -7.36 12.01 2.82
C TYR A 190 -6.87 12.44 4.21
N ASN A 191 -6.06 13.50 4.26
CA ASN A 191 -5.55 14.09 5.49
C ASN A 191 -6.03 15.53 5.61
N ALA A 192 -6.53 15.88 6.78
CA ALA A 192 -6.88 17.25 7.14
C ALA A 192 -6.37 17.61 8.55
N SER A 193 -5.97 18.85 8.79
CA SER A 193 -5.49 19.34 10.09
C SER A 193 -6.01 20.73 10.44
N GLY A 194 -5.67 21.21 11.64
CA GLY A 194 -6.07 22.54 12.09
C GLY A 194 -7.50 22.61 12.66
N PHE A 195 -8.13 21.47 12.95
CA PHE A 195 -9.47 21.47 13.53
C PHE A 195 -9.42 21.87 15.01
N GLU A 196 -10.24 22.85 15.41
CA GLU A 196 -10.32 23.32 16.80
C GLU A 196 -11.25 22.47 17.67
N ASN A 197 -12.22 21.79 17.06
CA ASN A 197 -13.26 21.05 17.77
C ASN A 197 -13.87 19.92 16.89
N PHE A 198 -14.70 19.07 17.50
CA PHE A 198 -15.33 17.94 16.83
C PHE A 198 -16.29 18.34 15.71
N GLU A 199 -17.04 19.44 15.87
CA GLU A 199 -17.99 19.88 14.85
C GLU A 199 -17.27 20.22 13.54
N ALA A 200 -16.07 20.82 13.61
CA ALA A 200 -15.24 21.07 12.45
C ALA A 200 -14.71 19.79 11.77
N MET A 201 -14.60 18.67 12.51
CA MET A 201 -14.18 17.36 12.00
C MET A 201 -15.33 16.47 11.51
N LYS A 202 -16.58 16.89 11.72
CA LYS A 202 -17.75 16.06 11.48
C LYS A 202 -17.85 15.67 10.02
N ILE A 203 -18.10 14.38 9.78
CA ILE A 203 -18.13 13.83 8.43
C ILE A 203 -19.56 13.89 7.92
N ASN A 204 -19.78 14.64 6.86
CA ASN A 204 -21.06 14.71 6.16
C ASN A 204 -20.85 14.43 4.66
N ASP A 205 -21.90 14.59 3.87
CA ASP A 205 -21.86 14.32 2.43
C ASP A 205 -20.82 15.17 1.68
N GLN A 206 -20.51 16.36 2.18
CA GLN A 206 -19.54 17.29 1.60
C GLN A 206 -18.11 17.08 2.14
N SER A 207 -17.95 16.67 3.41
CA SER A 207 -16.64 16.65 4.10
C SER A 207 -15.55 15.79 3.45
N CYS A 208 -15.90 14.80 2.62
CA CYS A 208 -14.91 14.03 1.85
C CYS A 208 -15.37 13.79 0.41
N GLN A 209 -16.11 14.74 -0.18
CA GLN A 209 -16.56 14.63 -1.56
C GLN A 209 -15.37 14.48 -2.52
N PHE A 210 -14.26 15.17 -2.25
CA PHE A 210 -13.04 15.04 -3.05
C PHE A 210 -12.53 13.60 -3.04
N ALA A 211 -12.37 12.98 -1.87
CA ALA A 211 -11.98 11.58 -1.76
C ALA A 211 -12.95 10.64 -2.48
N LYS A 212 -14.27 10.85 -2.35
CA LYS A 212 -15.28 10.02 -3.06
C LYS A 212 -15.16 10.12 -4.58
N GLU A 213 -14.98 11.32 -5.12
CA GLU A 213 -14.78 11.51 -6.57
C GLU A 213 -13.51 10.81 -7.06
N ILE A 214 -12.42 10.86 -6.27
CA ILE A 214 -11.18 10.14 -6.58
C ILE A 214 -11.43 8.63 -6.61
N VAL A 215 -12.07 8.04 -5.60
CA VAL A 215 -12.33 6.59 -5.63
C VAL A 215 -13.26 6.22 -6.79
N THR A 216 -14.26 7.05 -7.10
CA THR A 216 -15.16 6.84 -8.25
C THR A 216 -14.42 6.89 -9.59
N LEU A 217 -13.32 7.63 -9.71
CA LEU A 217 -12.49 7.60 -10.92
C LEU A 217 -11.94 6.19 -11.20
N PHE A 218 -11.46 5.50 -10.16
CA PHE A 218 -10.82 4.19 -10.30
C PHE A 218 -11.81 3.04 -10.33
N ASN A 219 -12.88 3.09 -9.53
CA ASN A 219 -13.80 1.97 -9.37
C ASN A 219 -15.19 2.22 -9.98
N GLY A 220 -15.44 3.41 -10.50
CA GLY A 220 -16.76 3.81 -11.03
C GLY A 220 -17.75 4.19 -9.93
N GLU A 221 -19.02 4.31 -10.31
CA GLU A 221 -20.09 4.57 -9.34
C GLU A 221 -20.24 3.37 -8.40
N GLN A 222 -20.21 3.64 -7.10
CA GLN A 222 -20.28 2.63 -6.06
C GLN A 222 -21.08 3.12 -4.85
N GLU A 223 -21.70 2.18 -4.14
CA GLU A 223 -22.31 2.47 -2.86
C GLU A 223 -21.20 2.57 -1.80
N PHE A 224 -20.92 3.77 -1.31
CA PHE A 224 -19.89 4.03 -0.29
C PHE A 224 -20.29 3.53 1.12
N LYS A 225 -20.70 2.26 1.26
CA LYS A 225 -21.24 1.67 2.51
C LYS A 225 -20.25 1.73 3.67
N CYS A 226 -19.03 1.23 3.50
CA CYS A 226 -17.99 1.27 4.54
C CYS A 226 -17.72 2.70 4.99
N TYR A 227 -17.61 3.62 4.04
CA TYR A 227 -17.42 5.04 4.34
C TYR A 227 -18.58 5.58 5.18
N ASN A 228 -19.82 5.37 4.75
CA ASN A 228 -21.00 5.89 5.44
C ASN A 228 -21.13 5.30 6.85
N GLN A 229 -20.92 4.00 7.02
CA GLN A 229 -20.93 3.34 8.34
C GLN A 229 -19.80 3.84 9.25
N THR A 230 -18.61 4.06 8.70
CA THR A 230 -17.48 4.59 9.46
C THR A 230 -17.75 6.04 9.87
N ALA A 231 -18.35 6.84 8.98
CA ALA A 231 -18.73 8.23 9.24
C ALA A 231 -19.80 8.33 10.34
N GLU A 232 -20.82 7.48 10.31
CA GLU A 232 -21.84 7.41 11.38
C GLU A 232 -21.21 7.08 12.74
N LYS A 233 -20.35 6.03 12.78
CA LYS A 233 -19.63 5.64 14.00
C LYS A 233 -18.70 6.75 14.51
N PHE A 234 -18.04 7.44 13.59
CA PHE A 234 -17.18 8.58 13.92
C PHE A 234 -18.00 9.70 14.54
N ASN A 235 -19.04 10.16 13.85
CA ASN A 235 -19.92 11.25 14.30
C ASN A 235 -20.60 10.96 15.64
N ALA A 236 -20.89 9.69 15.95
CA ALA A 236 -21.47 9.29 17.24
C ALA A 236 -20.56 9.58 18.44
N LEU A 237 -19.26 9.81 18.22
CA LEU A 237 -18.30 10.14 19.28
C LEU A 237 -18.38 11.58 19.77
N GLU A 238 -19.17 12.43 19.12
CA GLU A 238 -19.30 13.85 19.45
C GLU A 238 -19.52 14.09 20.95
N THR A 239 -20.41 13.31 21.57
CA THR A 239 -20.73 13.46 23.00
C THR A 239 -19.55 13.06 23.89
N ASP A 240 -18.88 11.94 23.58
CA ASP A 240 -17.74 11.46 24.36
C ASP A 240 -16.51 12.36 24.17
N PHE A 241 -16.34 12.92 22.98
CA PHE A 241 -15.31 13.91 22.67
C PHE A 241 -15.54 15.20 23.50
N ASN A 242 -16.73 15.77 23.41
CA ASN A 242 -17.06 17.05 24.05
C ASN A 242 -17.02 16.97 25.59
N ASN A 243 -17.33 15.79 26.15
CA ASN A 243 -17.25 15.54 27.59
C ASN A 243 -15.84 15.16 28.07
N GLN A 244 -14.84 15.13 27.17
CA GLN A 244 -13.45 14.74 27.45
C GLN A 244 -13.32 13.35 28.12
N THR A 245 -14.33 12.49 27.96
CA THR A 245 -14.30 11.11 28.46
C THR A 245 -13.39 10.22 27.62
N LEU A 246 -13.11 10.65 26.38
CA LEU A 246 -12.07 10.11 25.51
C LEU A 246 -10.85 11.02 25.51
N THR A 247 -9.68 10.50 25.90
CA THR A 247 -8.39 11.11 25.55
C THR A 247 -8.06 10.77 24.09
N LEU A 248 -8.47 11.61 23.13
CA LEU A 248 -8.30 11.38 21.69
C LEU A 248 -6.87 11.57 21.17
N GLY A 249 -5.86 11.41 22.03
CA GLY A 249 -4.46 11.55 21.63
C GLY A 249 -4.12 10.66 20.42
N ASN A 250 -4.79 9.51 20.28
CA ASN A 250 -4.78 8.65 19.10
C ASN A 250 -6.05 7.80 19.08
N TYR A 251 -7.13 8.28 18.46
CA TYR A 251 -8.37 7.50 18.34
C TYR A 251 -8.59 7.07 16.88
N GLY A 252 -8.85 5.79 16.64
CA GLY A 252 -9.07 5.23 15.30
C GLY A 252 -10.30 4.32 15.25
N LEU A 253 -11.05 4.42 14.16
CA LEU A 253 -12.18 3.56 13.81
C LEU A 253 -11.95 2.94 12.43
N GLY A 254 -12.34 1.69 12.24
CA GLY A 254 -12.33 1.03 10.95
C GLY A 254 -13.58 0.19 10.73
N VAL A 255 -14.00 0.10 9.47
CA VAL A 255 -15.05 -0.79 8.98
C VAL A 255 -14.57 -1.44 7.69
N ASN A 256 -14.84 -2.74 7.55
CA ASN A 256 -14.58 -3.52 6.35
C ASN A 256 -15.91 -4.11 5.86
N ASP A 257 -16.14 -4.07 4.55
CA ASP A 257 -17.19 -4.79 3.85
C ASP A 257 -16.57 -5.98 3.11
N ASN A 258 -16.79 -7.17 3.68
CA ASN A 258 -16.25 -8.43 3.18
C ASN A 258 -16.80 -8.82 1.80
N GLN A 259 -17.82 -8.15 1.26
CA GLN A 259 -18.37 -8.47 -0.06
C GLN A 259 -17.54 -7.86 -1.20
N ASP A 260 -17.04 -6.65 -1.01
CA ASP A 260 -16.37 -5.84 -2.05
C ASP A 260 -14.93 -5.50 -1.66
N GLU A 261 -14.33 -6.29 -0.75
CA GLU A 261 -12.97 -6.12 -0.18
C GLU A 261 -12.61 -4.67 0.20
N THR A 262 -13.62 -3.89 0.58
CA THR A 262 -13.48 -2.46 0.79
C THR A 262 -13.27 -2.17 2.27
N GLU A 263 -12.16 -1.51 2.58
CA GLU A 263 -11.81 -1.11 3.94
C GLU A 263 -11.81 0.42 4.05
N VAL A 264 -12.48 0.93 5.09
CA VAL A 264 -12.42 2.36 5.44
C VAL A 264 -11.98 2.52 6.88
N ALA A 265 -10.98 3.36 7.10
CA ALA A 265 -10.52 3.75 8.41
C ALA A 265 -10.56 5.27 8.58
N MET A 266 -10.91 5.73 9.78
CA MET A 266 -10.93 7.13 10.18
C MET A 266 -10.17 7.29 11.48
N ARG A 267 -9.29 8.29 11.54
CA ARG A 267 -8.43 8.52 12.71
C ARG A 267 -8.39 9.99 13.10
N ILE A 268 -8.44 10.23 14.41
CA ILE A 268 -8.16 11.53 15.03
C ILE A 268 -6.83 11.44 15.77
N LEU A 269 -5.97 12.41 15.49
CA LEU A 269 -4.73 12.63 16.22
C LEU A 269 -4.85 13.96 16.94
N GLY A 270 -4.78 13.94 18.27
CA GLY A 270 -4.67 15.17 19.05
C GLY A 270 -3.24 15.73 19.00
N ALA A 271 -3.10 17.00 18.66
CA ALA A 271 -1.88 17.78 18.85
C ALA A 271 -2.10 18.84 19.96
N GLU A 272 -1.06 19.57 20.36
CA GLU A 272 -1.11 20.44 21.55
C GLU A 272 -2.22 21.52 21.50
N LYS A 273 -2.70 21.91 20.31
CA LYS A 273 -3.72 22.97 20.12
C LYS A 273 -4.78 22.69 19.06
N ASP A 274 -4.64 21.62 18.29
CA ASP A 274 -5.48 21.28 17.14
C ASP A 274 -5.63 19.77 16.98
N TYR A 275 -6.60 19.35 16.17
CA TYR A 275 -6.80 17.96 15.80
C TYR A 275 -6.45 17.74 14.34
N ARG A 276 -5.94 16.53 14.05
CA ARG A 276 -5.75 16.04 12.69
C ARG A 276 -6.69 14.88 12.42
N PHE A 277 -7.30 14.92 11.26
CA PHE A 277 -8.18 13.91 10.73
C PHE A 277 -7.49 13.17 9.58
N ARG A 278 -7.58 11.85 9.60
CA ARG A 278 -7.18 11.00 8.47
C ARG A 278 -8.33 10.08 8.12
N LEU A 279 -8.62 9.99 6.84
CA LEU A 279 -9.50 9.00 6.24
C LEU A 279 -8.69 8.16 5.25
N THR A 280 -8.74 6.85 5.41
CA THR A 280 -8.12 5.89 4.51
C THR A 280 -9.22 5.06 3.88
N TYR A 281 -9.22 4.96 2.56
CA TYR A 281 -10.09 4.10 1.79
C TYR A 281 -9.22 3.15 0.96
N GLN A 282 -9.41 1.85 1.14
CA GLN A 282 -8.69 0.81 0.42
C GLN A 282 -9.67 -0.15 -0.24
N THR A 283 -9.39 -0.51 -1.49
CA THR A 283 -10.19 -1.47 -2.26
C THR A 283 -9.35 -2.04 -3.40
N GLU A 284 -9.86 -3.09 -4.04
CA GLU A 284 -9.33 -3.65 -5.27
C GLU A 284 -9.62 -2.69 -6.45
N ILE A 285 -8.67 -2.55 -7.39
CA ILE A 285 -8.85 -1.71 -8.59
C ILE A 285 -9.55 -2.51 -9.69
N ASP A 286 -10.49 -1.88 -10.38
CA ASP A 286 -11.00 -2.38 -11.66
C ASP A 286 -9.92 -2.25 -12.76
N LEU A 287 -9.15 -3.31 -13.00
CA LEU A 287 -8.02 -3.29 -13.94
C LEU A 287 -8.44 -3.05 -15.39
N GLU A 288 -9.67 -3.37 -15.79
CA GLU A 288 -10.15 -3.05 -17.14
C GLU A 288 -10.20 -1.53 -17.37
N LYS A 289 -10.39 -0.75 -16.30
CA LYS A 289 -10.32 0.71 -16.36
C LYS A 289 -8.88 1.23 -16.41
N LEU A 290 -7.90 0.44 -15.94
CA LEU A 290 -6.52 0.88 -15.72
C LEU A 290 -5.50 0.31 -16.73
N VAL A 291 -5.79 -0.82 -17.37
CA VAL A 291 -4.92 -1.56 -18.32
C VAL A 291 -5.59 -1.89 -19.63
#